data_AF-A0A6V7M4Z9-F1
#
_entry.id   AF-A0A6V7M4Z9-F1
#
_cell.length_a   1.000
_cell.length_b   1.000
_cell.length_c   1.000
_cell.angle_alpha   90.00
_cell.angle_beta   90.00
_cell.angle_gamma   90.00
#
_symmetry.space_group_name_H-M   'P 1'
#
loop_
_entity.id
_entity.type
_entity.pdbx_description
1 polymer ?
#
loop_
_entity_poly.entity_id
_entity_poly.type
_entity_poly.pdbx_seq_one_letter_code
_entity_poly.pdbx_strand_id
1 'polypeptide(L)' 'GDLGKDQNGLPSTDCHLQSDGRIQCAAAQVYTTHCPADFTNWPYDKHNCTLTFGSWMYYGNEVVMQSGG' A
#
# COMPACT_ATOMS: atom_id res chain seq x y z
N GLY A 1 3.38 18.73 4.11
CA GLY A 1 3.09 17.80 3.00
C GLY A 1 1.67 17.38 3.16
N ASP A 2 0.82 17.73 2.20
CA ASP A 2 -0.63 17.61 2.32
C ASP A 2 -1.07 16.14 2.18
N LEU A 3 -1.63 15.59 3.26
CA LEU A 3 -2.24 14.26 3.32
C LEU A 3 -3.66 14.25 2.71
N GLY A 4 -4.15 15.38 2.19
CA GLY A 4 -5.52 15.59 1.72
C GLY A 4 -5.86 15.10 0.32
N LYS A 5 -5.06 14.21 -0.29
CA LYS A 5 -5.45 13.56 -1.56
C LYS A 5 -5.95 12.16 -1.29
N ASP A 6 -7.16 11.86 -1.75
CA ASP A 6 -7.76 10.53 -1.71
C ASP A 6 -6.83 9.52 -2.42
N GLN A 7 -6.10 8.71 -1.65
CA GLN A 7 -5.29 7.58 -2.14
C GLN A 7 -6.13 6.30 -2.27
N ASN A 8 -7.44 6.46 -2.43
CA ASN A 8 -8.40 5.38 -2.38
C ASN A 8 -8.48 4.71 -3.75
N GLY A 9 -8.05 3.45 -3.81
CA GLY A 9 -8.12 2.61 -5.00
C GLY A 9 -6.82 2.51 -5.79
N LEU A 10 -6.77 1.53 -6.69
CA LEU A 10 -5.67 1.40 -7.66
C LEU A 10 -5.80 2.51 -8.71
N PRO A 11 -4.73 3.26 -9.01
CA PRO A 11 -4.75 4.18 -10.15
C PRO A 11 -4.93 3.40 -11.46
N SER A 12 -5.41 4.09 -12.49
CA SER A 12 -5.58 3.50 -13.83
C SER A 12 -4.26 2.87 -14.30
N THR A 13 -4.30 1.58 -14.63
CA THR A 13 -3.14 0.81 -15.08
C THR A 13 -3.59 -0.27 -16.06
N ASP A 14 -2.69 -0.67 -16.95
CA ASP A 14 -2.93 -1.81 -17.83
C ASP A 14 -2.83 -3.12 -17.03
N CYS A 15 -3.76 -4.02 -17.26
CA CYS A 15 -3.78 -5.35 -16.65
C CYS A 15 -3.56 -6.42 -17.70
N HIS A 16 -2.75 -7.42 -17.35
CA HIS A 16 -2.50 -8.58 -18.18
C HIS A 16 -3.47 -9.72 -17.81
N LEU A 17 -4.28 -10.15 -18.78
CA LEU A 17 -5.15 -11.32 -18.68
C LEU A 17 -4.42 -12.56 -19.19
N GLN A 18 -4.33 -13.58 -18.34
CA GLN A 18 -3.75 -14.88 -18.66
C GLN A 18 -4.81 -15.83 -19.22
N SER A 19 -4.39 -16.84 -19.98
CA SER A 19 -5.28 -17.82 -20.59
C SER A 19 -6.04 -18.69 -19.58
N ASP A 20 -5.55 -18.77 -18.33
CA ASP A 20 -6.19 -19.45 -17.21
C ASP A 20 -7.20 -18.57 -16.45
N GLY A 21 -7.44 -17.34 -16.93
CA GLY A 21 -8.37 -16.39 -16.33
C GLY A 21 -7.79 -15.52 -15.22
N ARG A 22 -6.51 -15.66 -14.87
CA ARG A 22 -5.87 -14.78 -13.88
C ARG A 22 -5.58 -13.41 -14.45
N ILE A 23 -5.81 -12.37 -13.65
CA ILE A 23 -5.54 -10.98 -13.99
C ILE A 23 -4.40 -10.46 -13.11
N GLN A 24 -3.40 -9.83 -13.74
CA GLN A 24 -2.31 -9.16 -13.05
C GLN A 24 -2.29 -7.67 -13.43
N CYS A 25 -2.36 -6.80 -12.42
CA CYS A 25 -2.30 -5.35 -12.60
C CYS A 25 -1.14 -4.80 -11.76
N ALA A 26 -0.34 -3.88 -12.30
CA ALA A 26 0.80 -3.29 -11.62
C ALA A 26 0.75 -1.76 -11.70
N ALA A 27 -0.01 -1.16 -10.77
CA ALA A 27 -0.22 0.28 -10.73
C ALA A 27 0.91 0.99 -9.96
N ALA A 28 1.46 2.06 -10.54
CA ALA A 28 2.44 2.91 -9.86
C ALA A 28 1.72 3.98 -9.02
N GLN A 29 1.99 4.02 -7.71
CA GLN A 29 1.35 4.96 -6.78
C GLN A 29 2.36 5.52 -5.78
N VAL A 30 2.20 6.80 -5.43
CA VAL A 30 2.95 7.45 -4.35
C VAL A 30 2.07 7.53 -3.11
N TYR A 31 2.55 6.97 -2.00
CA TYR A 31 1.89 7.01 -0.69
C TYR A 31 2.65 7.96 0.24
N THR A 32 1.94 8.91 0.82
CA THR A 32 2.46 9.75 1.91
C THR A 32 1.86 9.25 3.21
N THR A 33 2.69 8.86 4.17
CA THR A 33 2.23 8.32 5.45
C THR A 33 2.91 9.04 6.62
N HIS A 34 2.27 8.99 7.77
CA HIS A 34 2.88 9.44 9.02
C HIS A 34 3.77 8.31 9.56
N CYS A 35 5.06 8.61 9.74
CA CYS A 35 6.00 7.71 10.41
C CYS A 35 6.37 8.29 11.78
N PRO A 36 6.14 7.56 12.88
CA PRO A 36 6.57 7.98 14.22
C PRO A 36 8.09 8.12 14.29
N ALA A 37 8.57 9.21 14.89
CA ALA A 37 10.00 9.45 15.11
C ALA A 37 10.35 9.32 16.59
N ASP A 38 11.47 8.65 16.87
CA ASP A 38 12.08 8.55 18.20
C ASP A 38 13.52 9.06 18.11
N PHE A 39 13.77 10.23 18.72
CA PHE A 39 15.06 10.93 18.66
C PHE A 39 15.98 10.61 19.83
N THR A 40 15.70 9.56 20.62
CA THR A 40 16.47 9.22 21.82
C THR A 40 17.97 9.06 21.58
N ASN A 41 18.38 8.61 20.38
CA ASN A 41 19.78 8.33 20.03
C ASN A 41 20.35 9.24 18.92
N TRP A 42 19.76 10.42 18.71
CA TRP A 42 20.23 11.35 17.67
C TRP A 42 21.75 11.63 17.81
N PRO A 43 22.54 11.66 16.71
CA PRO A 43 22.15 11.56 15.29
C PRO A 43 22.17 10.13 14.72
N TYR A 44 22.20 9.09 15.56
CA TYR A 44 22.28 7.67 15.17
C TYR A 44 21.00 6.89 15.51
N ASP A 45 19.86 7.56 15.53
CA ASP A 45 18.54 6.98 15.76
C ASP A 45 18.05 6.12 14.57
N LYS A 46 17.02 5.31 14.83
CA LYS A 46 16.41 4.43 13.83
C LYS A 46 14.93 4.79 13.67
N HIS A 47 14.50 4.98 12.43
CA HIS A 47 13.09 5.22 12.11
C HIS A 47 12.45 3.94 11.57
N ASN A 48 11.52 3.36 12.34
CA ASN A 48 10.76 2.18 11.95
C ASN A 48 9.39 2.61 11.41
N CYS A 49 9.25 2.69 10.09
CA CYS A 49 8.01 3.11 9.44
C CYS A 49 7.21 1.89 8.94
N THR A 50 5.89 1.89 9.15
CA THR A 50 5.00 0.82 8.72
C THR A 50 3.96 1.35 7.74
N LEU A 51 3.81 0.67 6.61
CA LEU A 51 2.73 0.87 5.66
C LEU A 51 1.68 -0.22 5.88
N THR A 52 0.41 0.17 6.00
CA THR A 52 -0.70 -0.77 6.14
C THR A 52 -1.58 -0.69 4.90
N PHE A 53 -1.77 -1.83 4.22
CA PHE A 53 -2.63 -1.96 3.07
C PHE A 53 -3.86 -2.78 3.44
N GLY A 54 -5.03 -2.37 2.92
CA GLY A 54 -6.31 -2.95 3.29
C GLY A 54 -7.38 -2.74 2.22
N SER A 55 -8.35 -3.64 2.14
CA SER A 55 -9.60 -3.38 1.45
C SER A 55 -10.42 -2.37 2.24
N TRP A 56 -10.94 -1.35 1.56
CA TRP A 56 -11.81 -0.36 2.18
C TRP A 56 -13.23 -0.91 2.42
N MET A 57 -13.80 -1.56 1.39
CA MET A 57 -15.21 -1.93 1.37
C MET A 57 -15.50 -3.39 1.76
N TYR A 58 -14.48 -4.25 1.78
CA TYR A 58 -14.66 -5.69 1.92
C TYR A 58 -13.99 -6.19 3.19
N TYR A 59 -14.61 -7.17 3.83
CA TYR A 59 -14.06 -7.86 4.98
C TYR A 59 -13.10 -8.98 4.55
N GLY A 60 -12.29 -9.47 5.49
CA GLY A 60 -11.28 -10.51 5.24
C GLY A 60 -11.84 -11.86 4.81
N ASN A 61 -13.13 -12.12 4.99
CA ASN A 61 -13.82 -13.31 4.49
C ASN A 61 -14.33 -13.15 3.05
N GLU A 62 -14.30 -11.94 2.49
CA GLU A 62 -14.72 -11.63 1.12
C GLU A 62 -13.49 -11.41 0.23
N VAL A 63 -12.49 -10.68 0.73
CA VAL A 63 -11.24 -10.40 0.02
C VAL A 63 -10.06 -10.73 0.92
N VAL A 64 -9.20 -11.64 0.44
CA VAL A 64 -7.98 -12.04 1.14
C VAL A 64 -6.78 -11.44 0.42
N MET A 65 -6.04 -10.58 1.12
CA MET A 65 -4.76 -10.07 0.64
C MET A 65 -3.65 -11.07 0.95
N GLN A 66 -2.81 -11.33 -0.05
CA GLN A 66 -1.65 -12.21 0.08
C GLN A 66 -0.42 -11.48 -0.43
N SER A 67 0.68 -11.52 0.32
CA SER A 67 1.96 -11.02 -0.17
C SER A 67 2.45 -11.94 -1.28
N GLY A 68 2.61 -11.41 -2.49
CA GLY A 68 3.31 -12.11 -3.56
C GLY A 68 4.78 -12.29 -3.18
N GLY A 69 5.23 -13.54 -3.16
CA GLY A 69 6.65 -13.90 -3.03
C GLY A 69 7.37 -13.89 -4.37
#